data_AF-F4R564-F1
#
_entry.id   AF-F4R564-F1
#
_cell.length_a   1.000
_cell.length_b   1.000
_cell.length_c   1.000
_cell.angle_alpha   90.00
_cell.angle_beta   90.00
_cell.angle_gamma   90.00
#
_symmetry.space_group_name_H-M   'P 1'
#
loop_
_entity.id
_entity.type
_entity.pdbx_description
1 polymer ?
#
loop_
_entity_poly.entity_id
_entity_poly.type
_entity_poly.pdbx_seq_one_letter_code
_entity_poly.pdbx_strand_id
1 'polypeptide(L)'
;MASEYLDDPTQVYDTQFGICPENVFTMLSLCENLTNLHLTFPVSSDHVLSNSSDSVQARSPDSLEASYFCHYFTLIVPVLRRLRHLKIQAPYASVLVQSFAKTIMKLVHLESLELVNVSARNRHDIRRLPGCLSNLKALKHLILKEVHDMDANIWRCYKAPPQLVNLMIRDCRPLCVSQILFLNTCAPRLTHLELKFDEQNDRPSVGSADFDLKQNQLALPALTGLTLWLHRVFYYIHCFAACKNLRYLAYYYNPLYDFSDNVFAQISELSNFVTTNVLPSLEVITFHIERNNYPLSSVLNSKLTLLEQTCKSKGIKFKSFPDDLNAKLREYVMSYEDNHG
;
A
#
# COMPACT_ATOMS: atom_id res chain seq x y z
N MET A 1 -10.30 29.92 -43.99
CA MET A 1 -8.85 29.86 -43.75
C MET A 1 -8.66 29.49 -42.29
N ALA A 2 -8.67 28.20 -42.00
CA ALA A 2 -8.37 27.65 -40.68
C ALA A 2 -7.00 26.98 -40.84
N SER A 3 -5.97 27.56 -40.23
CA SER A 3 -4.62 26.99 -40.27
C SER A 3 -4.56 25.84 -39.27
N GLU A 4 -4.38 24.64 -39.81
CA GLU A 4 -3.84 23.48 -39.13
C GLU A 4 -2.49 23.86 -38.54
N TYR A 5 -2.40 23.90 -37.21
CA TYR A 5 -1.14 23.65 -36.51
C TYR A 5 -1.05 22.14 -36.33
N LEU A 6 -0.55 21.47 -37.37
CA LEU A 6 0.09 20.17 -37.22
C LEU A 6 1.49 20.46 -36.70
N ASP A 7 1.71 20.17 -35.42
CA ASP A 7 3.04 20.18 -34.84
C ASP A 7 3.94 19.20 -35.62
N ASP A 8 5.14 19.68 -35.93
CA ASP A 8 6.14 19.02 -36.74
C ASP A 8 6.64 17.72 -36.06
N PRO A 9 6.42 16.52 -36.67
CA PRO A 9 6.86 15.25 -36.11
C PRO A 9 8.38 15.07 -36.15
N THR A 10 9.14 16.06 -36.61
CA THR A 10 10.61 16.04 -36.65
C THR A 10 11.28 16.83 -35.53
N GLN A 11 10.53 17.35 -34.54
CA GLN A 11 11.17 17.84 -33.32
C GLN A 11 11.81 16.69 -32.55
N VAL A 12 13.11 16.52 -32.79
CA VAL A 12 14.02 15.66 -32.05
C VAL A 12 14.11 16.22 -30.63
N TYR A 13 13.28 15.70 -29.73
CA TYR A 13 13.59 15.73 -28.31
C TYR A 13 14.98 15.11 -28.15
N ASP A 14 15.85 15.75 -27.37
CA ASP A 14 17.20 15.25 -27.09
C ASP A 14 17.11 13.94 -26.29
N THR A 15 16.85 12.83 -27.00
CA THR A 15 16.64 11.48 -26.46
C THR A 15 17.98 10.83 -26.18
N GLN A 16 18.83 11.44 -25.35
CA GLN A 16 20.15 10.87 -25.15
C GLN A 16 20.10 9.44 -24.59
N PHE A 17 19.03 9.00 -23.89
CA PHE A 17 18.91 7.59 -23.46
C PHE A 17 17.47 7.00 -23.32
N GLY A 18 16.51 7.30 -24.21
CA GLY A 18 15.16 6.68 -24.08
C GLY A 18 14.23 6.71 -25.29
N ILE A 19 13.32 5.72 -25.36
CA ILE A 19 12.19 5.68 -26.32
C ILE A 19 11.12 6.67 -25.82
N CYS A 20 10.63 7.57 -26.69
CA CYS A 20 9.54 8.49 -26.31
C CYS A 20 8.27 7.70 -25.90
N PRO A 21 7.42 8.24 -25.01
CA PRO A 21 6.23 7.53 -24.53
C PRO A 21 5.37 6.97 -25.66
N GLU A 22 5.10 7.74 -26.71
CA GLU A 22 4.32 7.31 -27.87
C GLU A 22 4.85 6.01 -28.49
N ASN A 23 6.16 5.92 -28.70
CA ASN A 23 6.78 4.74 -29.28
C ASN A 23 6.71 3.54 -28.32
N VAL A 24 6.86 3.75 -27.01
CA VAL A 24 6.67 2.69 -26.00
C VAL A 24 5.23 2.15 -26.06
N PHE A 25 4.24 3.04 -26.07
CA PHE A 25 2.83 2.64 -26.13
C PHE A 25 2.46 1.99 -27.47
N THR A 26 3.05 2.43 -28.57
CA THR A 26 2.94 1.78 -29.88
C THR A 26 3.49 0.36 -29.84
N MET A 27 4.69 0.16 -29.27
CA MET A 27 5.25 -1.18 -29.10
C MET A 27 4.38 -2.06 -28.20
N LEU A 28 3.88 -1.53 -27.08
CA LEU A 28 2.97 -2.26 -26.19
C LEU A 28 1.67 -2.68 -26.90
N SER A 29 1.20 -1.88 -27.87
CA SER A 29 0.02 -2.21 -28.69
C SER A 29 0.25 -3.37 -29.67
N LEU A 30 1.49 -3.79 -29.89
CA LEU A 30 1.80 -4.98 -30.69
C LEU A 30 1.90 -6.25 -29.83
N CYS A 31 1.91 -6.11 -28.50
CA CYS A 31 2.07 -7.20 -27.55
C CYS A 31 0.72 -7.82 -27.15
N GLU A 32 0.03 -8.49 -28.07
CA GLU A 32 -1.31 -9.08 -27.82
C GLU A 32 -1.36 -10.11 -26.68
N ASN A 33 -0.21 -10.72 -26.37
CA ASN A 33 -0.06 -11.74 -25.33
C ASN A 33 0.48 -11.19 -24.00
N LEU A 34 0.54 -9.87 -23.83
CA LEU A 34 1.06 -9.26 -22.62
C LEU A 34 0.16 -9.55 -21.41
N THR A 35 0.68 -10.32 -20.45
CA THR A 35 -0.03 -10.67 -19.20
C THR A 35 0.40 -9.83 -18.01
N ASN A 36 1.61 -9.26 -18.05
CA ASN A 36 2.21 -8.48 -16.98
C ASN A 36 2.70 -7.16 -17.54
N LEU A 37 2.31 -6.06 -16.90
CA LEU A 37 2.77 -4.72 -17.26
C LEU A 37 3.13 -3.95 -16.00
N HIS A 38 4.37 -3.47 -15.96
CA HIS A 38 4.86 -2.59 -14.92
C HIS A 38 5.19 -1.23 -15.55
N LEU A 39 4.52 -0.20 -15.09
CA LEU A 39 4.72 1.17 -15.50
C LEU A 39 5.35 1.95 -14.35
N THR A 40 6.60 2.36 -14.55
CA THR A 40 7.33 3.24 -13.62
C THR A 40 7.50 4.60 -14.28
N PHE A 41 7.01 5.65 -13.61
CA PHE A 41 7.19 7.01 -14.10
C PHE A 41 8.56 7.56 -13.69
N PRO A 42 9.32 8.12 -14.64
CA PRO A 42 10.63 8.68 -14.35
C PRO A 42 10.53 9.94 -13.47
N VAL A 43 11.66 10.29 -12.87
CA VAL A 43 11.84 11.54 -12.13
C VAL A 43 11.84 12.69 -13.14
N SER A 44 11.07 13.75 -12.92
CA SER A 44 11.39 15.01 -13.59
C SER A 44 12.72 15.51 -13.04
N SER A 45 13.73 15.61 -13.91
CA SER A 45 15.12 15.98 -13.57
C SER A 45 15.25 17.34 -12.88
N ASP A 46 14.22 18.19 -13.00
CA ASP A 46 14.23 19.56 -12.48
C ASP A 46 14.06 19.62 -10.95
N HIS A 47 13.83 18.48 -10.28
CA HIS A 47 13.59 18.42 -8.84
C HIS A 47 14.84 18.37 -7.96
N VAL A 48 16.05 18.24 -8.51
CA VAL A 48 17.27 18.02 -7.70
C VAL A 48 17.87 19.31 -7.12
N LEU A 49 17.42 20.51 -7.52
CA LEU A 49 18.15 21.76 -7.20
C LEU A 49 17.40 22.82 -6.37
N SER A 50 16.12 22.64 -6.01
CA SER A 50 15.41 23.65 -5.21
C SER A 50 15.36 23.30 -3.72
N ASN A 51 16.41 23.70 -2.97
CA ASN A 51 16.50 23.56 -1.51
C ASN A 51 15.57 24.51 -0.71
N SER A 52 14.46 25.01 -1.27
CA SER A 52 13.55 25.87 -0.53
C SER A 52 12.51 25.05 0.23
N SER A 53 12.71 24.95 1.55
CA SER A 53 11.88 24.20 2.51
C SER A 53 10.46 24.75 2.71
N ASP A 54 10.12 25.89 2.11
CA ASP A 54 8.96 26.69 2.54
C ASP A 54 7.76 26.66 1.59
N SER A 55 7.75 25.78 0.57
CA SER A 55 6.55 25.60 -0.27
C SER A 55 6.26 24.13 -0.55
N VAL A 56 5.73 23.43 0.45
CA VAL A 56 5.07 22.12 0.31
C VAL A 56 3.67 22.30 -0.30
N GLN A 57 3.57 23.03 -1.42
CA GLN A 57 2.51 22.76 -2.38
C GLN A 57 3.07 21.68 -3.28
N ALA A 58 2.58 20.45 -3.09
CA ALA A 58 2.86 19.30 -3.94
C ALA A 58 2.68 19.73 -5.41
N ARG A 59 3.79 20.08 -6.07
CA ARG A 59 3.80 20.35 -7.50
C ARG A 59 3.59 18.98 -8.12
N SER A 60 2.35 18.72 -8.54
CA SER A 60 2.02 17.52 -9.31
C SER A 60 2.96 17.48 -10.52
N PRO A 61 3.26 16.30 -11.09
CA PRO A 61 3.93 16.24 -12.39
C PRO A 61 3.23 17.23 -13.31
N ASP A 62 4.02 18.02 -14.05
CA ASP A 62 3.49 19.08 -14.91
C ASP A 62 2.30 18.52 -15.67
N SER A 63 1.19 19.25 -15.65
CA SER A 63 -0.12 18.75 -16.08
C SER A 63 -0.10 18.10 -17.48
N LEU A 64 0.92 18.42 -18.28
CA LEU A 64 1.25 17.88 -19.58
C LEU A 64 1.66 16.39 -19.54
N GLU A 65 2.63 15.97 -18.72
CA GLU A 65 3.11 14.58 -18.70
C GLU A 65 2.05 13.59 -18.23
N ALA A 66 1.30 13.96 -17.19
CA ALA A 66 0.18 13.17 -16.71
C ALA A 66 -0.96 13.08 -17.74
N SER A 67 -1.08 14.08 -18.62
CA SER A 67 -2.06 14.08 -19.72
C SER A 67 -1.64 13.16 -20.86
N TYR A 68 -0.36 13.15 -21.24
CA TYR A 68 0.19 12.20 -22.21
C TYR A 68 0.03 10.76 -21.73
N PHE A 69 0.34 10.49 -20.46
CA PHE A 69 0.12 9.16 -19.90
C PHE A 69 -1.35 8.73 -20.00
N CYS A 70 -2.28 9.61 -19.59
CA CYS A 70 -3.71 9.33 -19.67
C CYS A 70 -4.16 8.98 -21.10
N HIS A 71 -3.68 9.77 -22.06
CA HIS A 71 -3.98 9.58 -23.47
C HIS A 71 -3.48 8.22 -23.95
N TYR A 72 -2.19 7.94 -23.82
CA TYR A 72 -1.61 6.71 -24.35
C TYR A 72 -2.08 5.45 -23.60
N PHE A 73 -2.24 5.53 -22.28
CA PHE A 73 -2.79 4.41 -21.50
C PHE A 73 -4.22 4.08 -21.95
N THR A 74 -5.04 5.10 -22.24
CA THR A 74 -6.39 4.91 -22.77
C THR A 74 -6.39 4.25 -24.16
N LEU A 75 -5.41 4.56 -25.00
CA LEU A 75 -5.27 3.97 -26.34
C LEU A 75 -4.84 2.50 -26.30
N ILE A 76 -3.94 2.11 -25.38
CA ILE A 76 -3.41 0.73 -25.37
C ILE A 76 -4.30 -0.26 -24.62
N VAL A 77 -5.08 0.18 -23.63
CA VAL A 77 -5.88 -0.76 -22.83
C VAL A 77 -6.85 -1.64 -23.63
N PRO A 78 -7.51 -1.17 -24.70
CA PRO A 78 -8.30 -2.03 -25.59
C PRO A 78 -7.52 -3.21 -26.21
N VAL A 79 -6.19 -3.07 -26.32
CA VAL A 79 -5.27 -4.10 -26.84
C VAL A 79 -4.77 -5.01 -25.73
N LEU A 80 -4.59 -4.48 -24.52
CA LEU A 80 -4.16 -5.21 -23.32
C LEU A 80 -5.25 -6.13 -22.73
N ARG A 81 -6.05 -6.80 -23.56
CA ARG A 81 -7.18 -7.64 -23.11
C ARG A 81 -6.73 -8.85 -22.29
N ARG A 82 -5.50 -9.33 -22.50
CA ARG A 82 -4.93 -10.49 -21.78
C ARG A 82 -4.17 -10.09 -20.51
N LEU A 83 -4.13 -8.80 -20.18
CA LEU A 83 -3.39 -8.32 -19.01
C LEU A 83 -4.02 -8.85 -17.72
N ARG A 84 -3.20 -9.50 -16.91
CA ARG A 84 -3.58 -10.08 -15.61
C ARG A 84 -2.94 -9.36 -14.43
N HIS A 85 -1.75 -8.79 -14.63
CA HIS A 85 -1.03 -8.10 -13.58
C HIS A 85 -0.62 -6.72 -14.08
N LEU A 86 -1.02 -5.69 -13.33
CA LEU A 86 -0.71 -4.30 -13.61
C LEU A 86 -0.09 -3.66 -12.38
N LYS A 87 1.07 -3.06 -12.55
CA LYS A 87 1.71 -2.20 -11.55
C LYS A 87 1.88 -0.80 -12.12
N ILE A 88 1.41 0.20 -11.40
CA ILE A 88 1.57 1.61 -11.72
C ILE A 88 2.28 2.26 -10.53
N GLN A 89 3.48 2.75 -10.74
CA GLN A 89 4.31 3.34 -9.71
C GLN A 89 4.97 4.63 -10.20
N ALA A 90 4.95 5.66 -9.37
CA ALA A 90 5.77 6.85 -9.60
C ALA A 90 6.56 7.18 -8.33
N PRO A 91 7.85 6.85 -8.27
CA PRO A 91 8.61 6.94 -7.01
C PRO A 91 8.73 8.36 -6.44
N TYR A 92 8.64 9.41 -7.29
CA TYR A 92 8.95 10.78 -6.88
C TYR A 92 7.78 11.76 -7.05
N ALA A 93 6.84 11.49 -7.97
CA ALA A 93 5.74 12.39 -8.29
C ALA A 93 4.45 11.60 -8.40
N SER A 94 3.40 11.96 -7.66
CA SER A 94 2.22 11.12 -7.60
C SER A 94 1.51 10.97 -8.96
N VAL A 95 1.11 9.75 -9.31
CA VAL A 95 0.29 9.50 -10.50
C VAL A 95 -1.13 9.97 -10.23
N LEU A 96 -1.64 10.81 -11.12
CA LEU A 96 -3.03 11.27 -11.04
C LEU A 96 -3.99 10.12 -11.37
N VAL A 97 -4.85 9.78 -10.41
CA VAL A 97 -5.86 8.71 -10.54
C VAL A 97 -6.78 8.92 -11.74
N GLN A 98 -7.06 10.18 -12.11
CA GLN A 98 -7.84 10.55 -13.29
C GLN A 98 -7.25 9.98 -14.57
N SER A 99 -5.92 9.83 -14.62
CA SER A 99 -5.22 9.39 -15.82
C SER A 99 -5.44 7.92 -16.13
N PHE A 100 -5.88 7.11 -15.18
CA PHE A 100 -6.01 5.67 -15.38
C PHE A 100 -7.30 5.04 -14.85
N ALA A 101 -7.99 5.63 -13.87
CA ALA A 101 -9.06 4.93 -13.15
C ALA A 101 -10.19 4.40 -14.05
N LYS A 102 -10.69 5.22 -14.96
CA LYS A 102 -11.72 4.82 -15.93
C LYS A 102 -11.23 3.76 -16.91
N THR A 103 -9.95 3.83 -17.25
CA THR A 103 -9.32 2.96 -18.23
C THR A 103 -9.06 1.58 -17.64
N ILE A 104 -8.60 1.49 -16.39
CA ILE A 104 -8.38 0.22 -15.68
C ILE A 104 -9.66 -0.61 -15.62
N MET A 105 -10.85 0.01 -15.51
CA MET A 105 -12.13 -0.71 -15.50
C MET A 105 -12.38 -1.60 -16.73
N LYS A 106 -11.71 -1.32 -17.85
CA LYS A 106 -11.83 -2.10 -19.09
C LYS A 106 -10.99 -3.39 -19.07
N LEU A 107 -10.08 -3.52 -18.10
CA LEU A 107 -9.21 -4.68 -17.93
C LEU A 107 -9.94 -5.80 -17.16
N VAL A 108 -10.94 -6.41 -17.79
CA VAL A 108 -11.85 -7.37 -17.15
C VAL A 108 -11.18 -8.64 -16.63
N HIS A 109 -9.99 -8.97 -17.14
CA HIS A 109 -9.19 -10.13 -16.74
C HIS A 109 -8.09 -9.81 -15.72
N LEU A 110 -8.03 -8.58 -15.21
CA LEU A 110 -7.00 -8.17 -14.26
C LEU A 110 -7.16 -8.92 -12.93
N GLU A 111 -6.17 -9.73 -12.60
CA GLU A 111 -6.09 -10.55 -11.38
C GLU A 111 -5.31 -9.86 -10.26
N SER A 112 -4.36 -8.98 -10.61
CA SER A 112 -3.51 -8.25 -9.67
C SER A 112 -3.33 -6.80 -10.09
N LEU A 113 -3.49 -5.89 -9.12
CA LEU A 113 -3.27 -4.46 -9.30
C LEU A 113 -2.42 -3.89 -8.16
N GLU A 114 -1.34 -3.22 -8.52
CA GLU A 114 -0.50 -2.47 -7.59
C GLU A 114 -0.46 -0.99 -7.99
N LEU A 115 -0.80 -0.12 -7.04
CA LEU A 115 -0.82 1.32 -7.18
C LEU A 115 0.11 1.92 -6.14
N VAL A 116 1.15 2.62 -6.58
CA VAL A 116 2.17 3.23 -5.71
C VAL A 116 2.27 4.73 -5.98
N ASN A 117 2.18 5.53 -4.93
CA ASN A 117 2.23 7.00 -4.96
C ASN A 117 1.19 7.57 -5.94
N VAL A 118 -0.09 7.39 -5.60
CA VAL A 118 -1.22 7.85 -6.41
C VAL A 118 -1.90 9.00 -5.71
N SER A 119 -2.20 10.07 -6.44
CA SER A 119 -2.94 11.21 -5.93
C SER A 119 -4.07 11.62 -6.89
N ALA A 120 -4.75 12.70 -6.57
CA ALA A 120 -5.76 13.28 -7.44
C ALA A 120 -5.63 14.81 -7.44
N ARG A 121 -5.91 15.46 -8.58
CA ARG A 121 -6.02 16.93 -8.67
C ARG A 121 -7.07 17.50 -7.72
N ASN A 122 -8.12 16.73 -7.44
CA ASN A 122 -9.18 17.07 -6.51
C ASN A 122 -9.67 15.82 -5.78
N ARG A 123 -10.30 16.01 -4.62
CA ARG A 123 -10.86 14.90 -3.84
C ARG A 123 -11.99 14.15 -4.56
N HIS A 124 -12.71 14.76 -5.50
CA HIS A 124 -13.80 14.07 -6.20
C HIS A 124 -13.31 12.92 -7.08
N ASP A 125 -12.10 13.02 -7.63
CA ASP A 125 -11.58 12.02 -8.54
C ASP A 125 -11.03 10.79 -7.82
N ILE A 126 -10.33 10.95 -6.68
CA ILE A 126 -9.92 9.79 -5.88
C ILE A 126 -11.13 9.02 -5.33
N ARG A 127 -12.24 9.72 -5.07
CA ARG A 127 -13.50 9.12 -4.60
C ARG A 127 -14.13 8.17 -5.61
N ARG A 128 -13.73 8.24 -6.88
CA ARG A 128 -14.17 7.32 -7.94
C ARG A 128 -13.34 6.05 -7.98
N LEU A 129 -12.12 6.04 -7.43
CA LEU A 129 -11.23 4.89 -7.47
C LEU A 129 -11.87 3.62 -6.89
N PRO A 130 -12.51 3.63 -5.69
CA PRO A 130 -13.12 2.41 -5.15
C PRO A 130 -14.23 1.87 -6.05
N GLY A 131 -15.03 2.77 -6.65
CA GLY A 131 -16.03 2.40 -7.64
C GLY A 131 -15.43 1.79 -8.90
N CYS A 132 -14.30 2.32 -9.39
CA CYS A 132 -13.57 1.74 -10.53
C CYS A 132 -13.07 0.33 -10.18
N LEU A 133 -12.44 0.16 -9.01
CA LEU A 133 -11.93 -1.12 -8.53
C LEU A 133 -13.04 -2.16 -8.35
N SER A 134 -14.22 -1.76 -7.86
CA SER A 134 -15.36 -2.67 -7.66
C SER A 134 -15.82 -3.38 -8.93
N ASN A 135 -15.53 -2.83 -10.12
CA ASN A 135 -15.87 -3.41 -11.41
C ASN A 135 -14.89 -4.49 -11.88
N LEU A 136 -13.72 -4.62 -11.25
CA LEU A 136 -12.68 -5.58 -11.62
C LEU A 136 -12.99 -6.97 -11.06
N LYS A 137 -13.94 -7.68 -11.67
CA LYS A 137 -14.49 -8.95 -11.15
C LYS A 137 -13.46 -10.06 -10.94
N ALA A 138 -12.36 -10.05 -11.69
CA ALA A 138 -11.27 -11.02 -11.60
C ALA A 138 -10.19 -10.64 -10.59
N LEU A 139 -10.24 -9.43 -9.99
CA LEU A 139 -9.17 -8.93 -9.13
C LEU A 139 -9.10 -9.72 -7.83
N LYS A 140 -7.97 -10.38 -7.61
CA LYS A 140 -7.64 -11.20 -6.43
C LYS A 140 -6.67 -10.50 -5.49
N HIS A 141 -5.76 -9.72 -6.06
CA HIS A 141 -4.69 -9.04 -5.33
C HIS A 141 -4.77 -7.53 -5.57
N LEU A 142 -4.81 -6.75 -4.50
CA LEU A 142 -4.77 -5.30 -4.55
C LEU A 142 -3.72 -4.77 -3.59
N ILE A 143 -2.78 -3.99 -4.12
CA ILE A 143 -1.76 -3.29 -3.34
C ILE A 143 -1.96 -1.78 -3.55
N LEU A 144 -2.16 -1.07 -2.44
CA LEU A 144 -2.26 0.38 -2.38
C LEU A 144 -1.12 0.89 -1.50
N LYS A 145 -0.16 1.59 -2.10
CA LYS A 145 0.97 2.21 -1.39
C LYS A 145 0.95 3.71 -1.64
N GLU A 146 1.00 4.51 -0.58
CA GLU A 146 1.08 5.97 -0.66
C GLU A 146 -0.06 6.59 -1.50
N VAL A 147 -1.27 6.03 -1.41
CA VAL A 147 -2.45 6.62 -2.06
C VAL A 147 -2.94 7.80 -1.22
N HIS A 148 -2.95 8.99 -1.80
CA HIS A 148 -3.36 10.23 -1.15
C HIS A 148 -4.87 10.48 -1.25
N ASP A 149 -5.41 11.24 -0.29
CA ASP A 149 -6.84 11.56 -0.14
C ASP A 149 -7.78 10.32 -0.06
N MET A 150 -7.30 9.23 0.53
CA MET A 150 -8.07 8.00 0.77
C MET A 150 -9.11 8.21 1.89
N ASP A 151 -10.37 8.47 1.51
CA ASP A 151 -11.49 8.71 2.43
C ASP A 151 -12.29 7.44 2.74
N ALA A 152 -12.07 6.83 3.90
CA ALA A 152 -12.68 5.56 4.29
C ALA A 152 -14.21 5.53 4.27
N ASN A 153 -14.88 6.66 4.53
CA ASN A 153 -16.35 6.72 4.44
C ASN A 153 -16.83 6.41 3.03
N ILE A 154 -16.02 6.76 2.03
CA ILE A 154 -16.33 6.56 0.63
C ILE A 154 -15.99 5.15 0.21
N TRP A 155 -14.86 4.60 0.68
CA TRP A 155 -14.54 3.19 0.48
C TRP A 155 -15.63 2.25 1.05
N ARG A 156 -16.26 2.63 2.16
CA ARG A 156 -17.41 1.90 2.75
C ARG A 156 -18.64 1.85 1.84
N CYS A 157 -18.82 2.83 0.97
CA CYS A 157 -19.97 2.89 0.04
C CYS A 157 -19.84 1.93 -1.15
N TYR A 158 -18.65 1.39 -1.40
CA TYR A 158 -18.40 0.49 -2.52
C TYR A 158 -18.10 -0.93 -2.02
N LYS A 159 -18.60 -1.92 -2.75
CA LYS A 159 -18.19 -3.31 -2.55
C LYS A 159 -16.79 -3.48 -3.12
N ALA A 160 -15.92 -4.21 -2.42
CA ALA A 160 -14.64 -4.59 -2.99
C ALA A 160 -14.88 -5.56 -4.18
N PRO A 161 -13.88 -5.75 -5.05
CA PRO A 161 -13.93 -6.78 -6.06
C PRO A 161 -14.35 -8.15 -5.47
N PRO A 162 -15.27 -8.88 -6.11
CA PRO A 162 -15.86 -10.09 -5.54
C PRO A 162 -14.88 -11.24 -5.32
N GLN A 163 -13.74 -11.22 -6.00
CA GLN A 163 -12.67 -12.22 -5.88
C GLN A 163 -11.47 -11.72 -5.05
N LEU A 164 -11.54 -10.54 -4.45
CA LEU A 164 -10.43 -9.98 -3.68
C LEU A 164 -10.13 -10.85 -2.46
N VAL A 165 -8.94 -11.44 -2.43
CA VAL A 165 -8.47 -12.33 -1.37
C VAL A 165 -7.22 -11.83 -0.68
N ASN A 166 -6.47 -10.92 -1.30
CA ASN A 166 -5.26 -10.32 -0.75
C ASN A 166 -5.32 -8.79 -0.92
N LEU A 167 -5.19 -8.08 0.21
CA LEU A 167 -5.17 -6.63 0.25
C LEU A 167 -3.96 -6.14 1.05
N MET A 168 -3.20 -5.23 0.45
CA MET A 168 -2.14 -4.49 1.12
C MET A 168 -2.45 -3.00 1.05
N ILE A 169 -2.48 -2.33 2.20
CA ILE A 169 -2.62 -0.88 2.32
C ILE A 169 -1.43 -0.37 3.10
N ARG A 170 -0.61 0.49 2.48
CA ARG A 170 0.59 1.04 3.10
C ARG A 170 0.66 2.54 2.91
N ASP A 171 0.87 3.27 3.99
CA ASP A 171 1.15 4.71 4.00
C ASP A 171 0.11 5.54 3.21
N CYS A 172 -1.14 5.07 3.15
CA CYS A 172 -2.23 5.74 2.44
C CYS A 172 -2.82 6.85 3.33
N ARG A 173 -2.92 8.06 2.81
CA ARG A 173 -3.30 9.26 3.58
C ARG A 173 -4.68 9.73 3.16
N PRO A 174 -5.56 10.22 4.04
CA PRO A 174 -5.40 10.32 5.50
C PRO A 174 -5.92 9.07 6.23
N LEU A 175 -5.78 7.87 5.65
CA LEU A 175 -6.36 6.66 6.25
C LEU A 175 -5.72 6.40 7.62
N CYS A 176 -6.56 6.36 8.66
CA CYS A 176 -6.13 6.03 10.01
C CYS A 176 -6.70 4.69 10.48
N VAL A 177 -6.27 4.26 11.66
CA VAL A 177 -6.68 2.99 12.26
C VAL A 177 -8.19 2.90 12.45
N SER A 178 -8.84 3.93 13.00
CA SER A 178 -10.29 3.89 13.27
C SER A 178 -11.15 3.76 12.01
N GLN A 179 -10.55 4.08 10.87
CA GLN A 179 -11.20 4.07 9.58
C GLN A 179 -11.19 2.69 8.91
N ILE A 180 -10.37 1.73 9.33
CA ILE A 180 -10.27 0.41 8.66
C ILE A 180 -11.54 -0.44 8.72
N LEU A 181 -12.53 -0.06 9.52
CA LEU A 181 -13.80 -0.79 9.65
C LEU A 181 -14.56 -0.94 8.33
N PHE A 182 -14.28 -0.11 7.32
CA PHE A 182 -14.86 -0.29 5.99
C PHE A 182 -14.55 -1.67 5.39
N LEU A 183 -13.45 -2.33 5.82
CA LEU A 183 -13.06 -3.68 5.39
C LEU A 183 -14.12 -4.74 5.70
N ASN A 184 -14.83 -4.62 6.84
CA ASN A 184 -15.92 -5.53 7.20
C ASN A 184 -17.01 -5.56 6.12
N THR A 185 -17.31 -4.39 5.54
CA THR A 185 -18.37 -4.24 4.56
C THR A 185 -17.89 -4.47 3.13
N CYS A 186 -16.67 -4.04 2.80
CA CYS A 186 -16.23 -4.06 1.41
C CYS A 186 -15.62 -5.41 1.02
N ALA A 187 -14.87 -6.08 1.90
CA ALA A 187 -14.01 -7.20 1.52
C ALA A 187 -14.09 -8.40 2.51
N PRO A 188 -15.28 -8.99 2.73
CA PRO A 188 -15.46 -10.06 3.73
C PRO A 188 -14.73 -11.37 3.37
N ARG A 189 -14.26 -11.52 2.12
CA ARG A 189 -13.57 -12.72 1.61
C ARG A 189 -12.05 -12.62 1.70
N LEU A 190 -11.51 -11.55 2.28
CA LEU A 190 -10.06 -11.40 2.44
C LEU A 190 -9.48 -12.57 3.25
N THR A 191 -8.47 -13.18 2.67
CA THR A 191 -7.66 -14.24 3.29
C THR A 191 -6.34 -13.68 3.82
N HIS A 192 -5.82 -12.63 3.17
CA HIS A 192 -4.57 -11.97 3.52
C HIS A 192 -4.78 -10.46 3.59
N LEU A 193 -4.31 -9.85 4.67
CA LEU A 193 -4.37 -8.41 4.87
C LEU A 193 -3.01 -7.91 5.38
N GLU A 194 -2.47 -6.89 4.74
CA GLU A 194 -1.30 -6.15 5.22
C GLU A 194 -1.65 -4.67 5.41
N LEU A 195 -1.33 -4.14 6.59
CA LEU A 195 -1.59 -2.75 6.96
C LEU A 195 -0.32 -2.05 7.46
N LYS A 196 -0.05 -0.87 6.88
CA LYS A 196 0.89 0.12 7.40
C LYS A 196 0.24 1.50 7.28
N PHE A 197 0.15 2.23 8.39
CA PHE A 197 -0.42 3.58 8.40
C PHE A 197 0.69 4.63 8.33
N ASP A 198 0.37 5.78 7.75
CA ASP A 198 1.28 6.91 7.72
C ASP A 198 1.34 7.57 9.12
N GLU A 199 2.52 7.53 9.72
CA GLU A 199 2.79 8.06 11.05
C GLU A 199 2.62 9.57 11.18
N GLN A 200 2.73 10.32 10.08
CA GLN A 200 2.61 11.79 10.12
C GLN A 200 1.17 12.24 10.30
N ASN A 201 0.21 11.46 9.81
CA ASN A 201 -1.21 11.80 9.84
C ASN A 201 -1.93 11.27 11.07
N ASP A 202 -1.40 10.23 11.70
CA ASP A 202 -1.98 9.65 12.91
C ASP A 202 -1.48 10.43 14.14
N ARG A 203 -1.72 11.75 14.15
CA ARG A 203 -1.72 12.49 15.42
C ARG A 203 -2.79 11.83 16.28
N PRO A 204 -2.44 11.33 17.48
CA PRO A 204 -3.34 10.48 18.24
C PRO A 204 -4.52 11.33 18.72
N SER A 205 -5.61 11.30 17.96
CA SER A 205 -6.92 11.25 18.58
C SER A 205 -7.11 9.92 19.32
N VAL A 206 -6.24 8.92 19.10
CA VAL A 206 -6.28 7.60 19.76
C VAL A 206 -5.82 7.62 21.24
N GLY A 207 -5.40 8.79 21.74
CA GLY A 207 -5.33 9.06 23.19
C GLY A 207 -6.63 9.63 23.78
N SER A 208 -7.64 9.92 22.96
CA SER A 208 -8.95 10.31 23.43
C SER A 208 -9.68 9.07 23.96
N ALA A 209 -10.51 9.26 24.97
CA ALA A 209 -11.38 8.23 25.52
C ALA A 209 -12.39 7.63 24.50
N ASP A 210 -12.29 7.98 23.21
CA ASP A 210 -13.30 7.72 22.19
C ASP A 210 -12.99 6.48 21.32
N PHE A 211 -11.77 5.92 21.35
CA PHE A 211 -11.48 4.69 20.60
C PHE A 211 -11.97 3.45 21.35
N ASP A 212 -13.25 3.13 21.21
CA ASP A 212 -13.85 1.94 21.80
C ASP A 212 -13.49 0.68 21.00
N LEU A 213 -12.57 -0.12 21.52
CA LEU A 213 -12.17 -1.41 20.93
C LEU A 213 -13.34 -2.37 20.69
N LYS A 214 -14.41 -2.29 21.48
CA LYS A 214 -15.59 -3.14 21.30
C LYS A 214 -16.40 -2.73 20.08
N GLN A 215 -16.46 -1.43 19.78
CA GLN A 215 -17.14 -0.91 18.59
C GLN A 215 -16.29 -1.03 17.33
N ASN A 216 -14.96 -1.09 17.49
CA ASN A 216 -14.01 -1.12 16.38
C ASN A 216 -13.50 -2.54 16.05
N GLN A 217 -14.34 -3.58 16.20
CA GLN A 217 -13.96 -4.94 15.83
C GLN A 217 -14.10 -5.21 14.32
N LEU A 218 -13.04 -5.79 13.75
CA LEU A 218 -13.01 -6.37 12.43
C LEU A 218 -13.37 -7.85 12.49
N ALA A 219 -14.44 -8.21 11.79
CA ALA A 219 -14.92 -9.57 11.61
C ALA A 219 -14.68 -9.99 10.16
N LEU A 220 -13.46 -10.43 9.87
CA LEU A 220 -13.08 -10.95 8.55
C LEU A 220 -13.03 -12.48 8.64
N PRO A 221 -14.15 -13.19 8.36
CA PRO A 221 -14.26 -14.62 8.63
C PRO A 221 -13.30 -15.46 7.77
N ALA A 222 -12.90 -14.99 6.60
CA ALA A 222 -11.96 -15.71 5.73
C ALA A 222 -10.47 -15.41 6.04
N LEU A 223 -10.17 -14.48 6.96
CA LEU A 223 -8.82 -13.98 7.17
C LEU A 223 -7.95 -15.05 7.82
N THR A 224 -6.93 -15.48 7.08
CA THR A 224 -5.93 -16.47 7.53
C THR A 224 -4.56 -15.86 7.77
N GLY A 225 -4.21 -14.76 7.10
CA GLY A 225 -2.94 -14.07 7.23
C GLY A 225 -3.12 -12.58 7.51
N LEU A 226 -2.46 -12.09 8.55
CA LEU A 226 -2.44 -10.67 8.91
C LEU A 226 -1.00 -10.20 9.08
N THR A 227 -0.63 -9.13 8.37
CA THR A 227 0.65 -8.44 8.53
C THR A 227 0.39 -7.02 9.00
N LEU A 228 0.96 -6.65 10.14
CA LEU A 228 0.85 -5.31 10.70
C LEU A 228 2.24 -4.68 10.78
N TRP A 229 2.37 -3.49 10.23
CA TRP A 229 3.53 -2.64 10.47
C TRP A 229 3.26 -1.84 11.74
N LEU A 230 4.16 -2.00 12.71
CA LEU A 230 4.01 -1.38 14.01
C LEU A 230 3.94 0.14 13.84
N HIS A 231 2.87 0.69 14.40
CA HIS A 231 2.58 2.10 14.45
C HIS A 231 2.63 2.53 15.93
N ARG A 232 2.82 3.82 16.22
CA ARG A 232 2.82 4.36 17.59
C ARG A 232 1.58 3.97 18.40
N VAL A 233 0.47 3.79 17.70
CA VAL A 233 -0.79 3.26 18.24
C VAL A 233 -0.80 1.76 18.01
N PHE A 234 -0.64 0.94 19.05
CA PHE A 234 -0.43 -0.51 18.91
C PHE A 234 -1.62 -1.37 19.38
N TYR A 235 -2.62 -0.75 20.01
CA TYR A 235 -3.82 -1.43 20.51
C TYR A 235 -4.76 -1.96 19.40
N TYR A 236 -4.55 -1.57 18.15
CA TYR A 236 -5.47 -1.93 17.05
C TYR A 236 -5.36 -3.40 16.62
N ILE A 237 -4.33 -4.12 17.06
CA ILE A 237 -4.32 -5.59 16.98
C ILE A 237 -5.61 -6.20 17.54
N HIS A 238 -6.17 -5.58 18.60
CA HIS A 238 -7.40 -6.04 19.23
C HIS A 238 -8.64 -5.88 18.35
N CYS A 239 -8.60 -5.03 17.32
CA CYS A 239 -9.66 -4.99 16.31
C CYS A 239 -9.83 -6.34 15.63
N PHE A 240 -8.78 -7.16 15.52
CA PHE A 240 -8.81 -8.46 14.85
C PHE A 240 -9.18 -9.64 15.76
N ALA A 241 -9.60 -9.39 17.01
CA ALA A 241 -9.96 -10.43 17.98
C ALA A 241 -11.09 -11.38 17.50
N ALA A 242 -11.95 -10.91 16.59
CA ALA A 242 -13.05 -11.69 16.01
C ALA A 242 -12.63 -12.56 14.81
N CYS A 243 -11.38 -12.45 14.31
CA CYS A 243 -10.89 -13.20 13.16
C CYS A 243 -10.45 -14.64 13.56
N LYS A 244 -11.41 -15.53 13.82
CA LYS A 244 -11.15 -16.88 14.38
C LYS A 244 -10.37 -17.84 13.47
N ASN A 245 -10.32 -17.55 12.17
CA ASN A 245 -9.58 -18.32 11.18
C ASN A 245 -8.16 -17.80 10.95
N LEU A 246 -7.70 -16.81 11.73
CA LEU A 246 -6.35 -16.28 11.62
C LEU A 246 -5.33 -17.37 11.97
N ARG A 247 -4.46 -17.72 11.02
CA ARG A 247 -3.41 -18.74 11.15
C ARG A 247 -2.01 -18.14 11.24
N TYR A 248 -1.79 -17.04 10.52
CA TYR A 248 -0.51 -16.37 10.41
C TYR A 248 -0.65 -14.91 10.83
N LEU A 249 0.19 -14.50 11.76
CA LEU A 249 0.28 -13.11 12.20
C LEU A 249 1.72 -12.64 12.10
N ALA A 250 1.97 -11.55 11.37
CA ALA A 250 3.30 -10.96 11.20
C ALA A 250 3.32 -9.51 11.69
N TYR A 251 4.38 -9.17 12.42
CA TYR A 251 4.67 -7.81 12.89
C TYR A 251 5.96 -7.29 12.30
N TYR A 252 5.92 -6.09 11.74
CA TYR A 252 7.10 -5.37 11.29
C TYR A 252 7.40 -4.23 12.23
N TYR A 253 8.54 -4.32 12.93
CA TYR A 253 9.07 -3.23 13.72
C TYR A 253 10.00 -2.38 12.88
N ASN A 254 9.74 -1.07 12.84
CA ASN A 254 10.64 -0.10 12.23
C ASN A 254 11.34 0.73 13.34
N PRO A 255 12.64 0.52 13.57
CA PRO A 255 13.41 1.20 14.60
C PRO A 255 13.69 2.68 14.32
N LEU A 256 13.53 3.14 13.07
CA LEU A 256 13.78 4.55 12.70
C LEU A 256 12.79 5.52 13.32
N TYR A 257 11.64 5.04 13.77
CA TYR A 257 10.49 5.88 14.09
C TYR A 257 10.15 5.96 15.59
N ASP A 258 10.86 5.22 16.46
CA ASP A 258 10.41 5.10 17.85
C ASP A 258 11.49 5.08 18.93
N PHE A 259 11.20 5.88 19.97
CA PHE A 259 11.91 5.94 21.24
C PHE A 259 11.63 4.63 22.02
N SER A 260 12.62 4.12 22.76
CA SER A 260 12.64 2.76 23.32
C SER A 260 11.38 2.30 24.07
N ASP A 261 10.62 3.22 24.67
CA ASP A 261 9.51 2.91 25.57
C ASP A 261 8.29 2.33 24.86
N ASN A 262 8.02 2.78 23.62
CA ASN A 262 6.84 2.34 22.87
C ASN A 262 6.95 0.89 22.36
N VAL A 263 8.16 0.41 22.09
CA VAL A 263 8.40 -0.97 21.64
C VAL A 263 8.05 -1.98 22.74
N PHE A 264 8.37 -1.65 23.99
CA PHE A 264 8.01 -2.51 25.12
C PHE A 264 6.50 -2.61 25.30
N ALA A 265 5.80 -1.49 25.11
CA ALA A 265 4.35 -1.45 25.18
C ALA A 265 3.72 -2.28 24.04
N GLN A 266 4.27 -2.19 22.82
CA GLN A 266 3.85 -2.98 21.66
C GLN A 266 3.98 -4.49 21.87
N ILE A 267 5.14 -4.97 22.36
CA ILE A 267 5.35 -6.40 22.61
C ILE A 267 4.49 -6.88 23.78
N SER A 268 4.34 -6.06 24.81
CA SER A 268 3.44 -6.37 25.93
C SER A 268 2.01 -6.48 25.44
N GLU A 269 1.57 -5.60 24.53
CA GLU A 269 0.22 -5.65 23.97
C GLU A 269 0.01 -6.84 23.05
N LEU A 270 1.00 -7.21 22.23
CA LEU A 270 0.95 -8.46 21.47
C LEU A 270 0.81 -9.67 22.40
N SER A 271 1.55 -9.69 23.51
CA SER A 271 1.40 -10.73 24.54
C SER A 271 -0.01 -10.73 25.16
N ASN A 272 -0.55 -9.55 25.48
CA ASN A 272 -1.91 -9.38 25.99
C ASN A 272 -2.95 -9.88 24.99
N PHE A 273 -2.79 -9.57 23.70
CA PHE A 273 -3.67 -10.03 22.64
C PHE A 273 -3.67 -11.56 22.53
N VAL A 274 -2.49 -12.19 22.52
CA VAL A 274 -2.36 -13.65 22.42
C VAL A 274 -2.92 -14.34 23.65
N THR A 275 -2.73 -13.79 24.85
CA THR A 275 -3.24 -14.37 26.10
C THR A 275 -4.76 -14.23 26.22
N THR A 276 -5.29 -13.02 25.96
CA THR A 276 -6.69 -12.65 26.21
C THR A 276 -7.64 -13.17 25.13
N ASN A 277 -7.20 -13.25 23.87
CA ASN A 277 -8.09 -13.63 22.77
C ASN A 277 -8.02 -15.13 22.48
N VAL A 278 -9.20 -15.71 22.22
CA VAL A 278 -9.31 -17.09 21.72
C VAL A 278 -9.18 -17.06 20.19
N LEU A 279 -7.99 -17.43 19.71
CA LEU A 279 -7.64 -17.57 18.29
C LEU A 279 -7.30 -19.04 18.01
N PRO A 280 -8.32 -19.89 17.83
CA PRO A 280 -8.12 -21.35 17.84
C PRO A 280 -7.27 -21.84 16.66
N SER A 281 -7.23 -21.09 15.57
CA SER A 281 -6.50 -21.45 14.35
C SER A 281 -5.08 -20.85 14.28
N LEU A 282 -4.66 -20.05 15.27
CA LEU A 282 -3.40 -19.32 15.18
C LEU A 282 -2.23 -20.30 15.32
N GLU A 283 -1.41 -20.40 14.27
CA GLU A 283 -0.31 -21.37 14.19
C GLU A 283 1.04 -20.67 14.32
N VAL A 284 1.20 -19.47 13.74
CA VAL A 284 2.49 -18.80 13.66
C VAL A 284 2.35 -17.31 13.95
N ILE A 285 3.24 -16.82 14.81
CA ILE A 285 3.50 -15.39 14.99
C ILE A 285 4.92 -15.12 14.52
N THR A 286 5.08 -14.17 13.60
CA THR A 286 6.39 -13.71 13.14
C THR A 286 6.61 -12.27 13.60
N PHE A 287 7.74 -12.02 14.26
CA PHE A 287 8.14 -10.69 14.70
C PHE A 287 9.42 -10.29 13.95
N HIS A 288 9.30 -9.33 13.04
CA HIS A 288 10.39 -8.84 12.21
C HIS A 288 11.07 -7.64 12.89
N ILE A 289 12.34 -7.80 13.22
CA ILE A 289 13.21 -6.73 13.72
C ILE A 289 14.53 -6.77 12.96
N GLU A 290 15.03 -5.61 12.59
CA GLU A 290 16.31 -5.44 11.91
C GLU A 290 17.50 -5.46 12.90
N ARG A 291 17.84 -6.65 13.38
CA ARG A 291 18.90 -6.83 14.41
C ARG A 291 20.28 -6.32 14.00
N ASN A 292 20.61 -6.45 12.72
CA ASN A 292 21.95 -6.09 12.22
C ASN A 292 22.21 -4.59 12.37
N ASN A 293 21.16 -3.79 12.19
CA ASN A 293 21.25 -2.33 12.28
C ASN A 293 20.88 -1.85 13.70
N TYR A 294 20.09 -2.63 14.46
CA TYR A 294 19.56 -2.24 15.77
C TYR A 294 19.64 -3.40 16.77
N PRO A 295 20.72 -3.49 17.57
CA PRO A 295 20.85 -4.53 18.58
C PRO A 295 19.76 -4.40 19.65
N LEU A 296 19.15 -5.52 20.01
CA LEU A 296 18.08 -5.53 21.02
C LEU A 296 18.64 -5.31 22.41
N SER A 297 18.03 -4.42 23.18
CA SER A 297 18.35 -4.25 24.61
C SER A 297 18.04 -5.53 25.40
N SER A 298 18.69 -5.70 26.55
CA SER A 298 18.43 -6.84 27.46
C SER A 298 16.96 -6.89 27.89
N VAL A 299 16.34 -5.73 28.11
CA VAL A 299 14.92 -5.59 28.44
C VAL A 299 14.03 -6.06 27.28
N LEU A 300 14.39 -5.71 26.04
CA LEU A 300 13.60 -6.09 24.86
C LEU A 300 13.68 -7.59 24.62
N ASN A 301 14.87 -8.17 24.77
CA ASN A 301 15.09 -9.61 24.71
C ASN A 301 14.26 -10.35 25.77
N SER A 302 14.23 -9.89 27.03
CA SER A 302 13.45 -10.56 28.08
C SER A 302 11.94 -10.57 27.78
N LYS A 303 11.41 -9.48 27.21
CA LYS A 303 10.00 -9.38 26.77
C LYS A 303 9.70 -10.30 25.58
N LEU A 304 10.60 -10.38 24.60
CA LEU A 304 10.46 -11.31 23.47
C LEU A 304 10.51 -12.77 23.94
N THR A 305 11.40 -13.11 24.87
CA THR A 305 11.46 -14.44 25.48
C THR A 305 10.15 -14.78 26.19
N LEU A 306 9.56 -13.83 26.92
CA LEU A 306 8.26 -14.02 27.57
C LEU A 306 7.14 -14.25 26.53
N LEU A 307 7.11 -13.45 25.45
CA LEU A 307 6.15 -13.65 24.36
C LEU A 307 6.32 -15.02 23.70
N GLU A 308 7.56 -15.46 23.45
CA GLU A 308 7.86 -16.78 22.90
C GLU A 308 7.36 -17.90 23.81
N GLN A 309 7.59 -17.80 25.13
CA GLN A 309 7.08 -18.75 26.11
C GLN A 309 5.54 -18.79 26.12
N THR A 310 4.89 -17.63 26.05
CA THR A 310 3.43 -17.51 25.93
C THR A 310 2.90 -18.15 24.65
N CYS A 311 3.58 -17.97 23.52
CA CYS A 311 3.23 -18.63 22.26
C CYS A 311 3.36 -20.16 22.39
N LYS A 312 4.48 -20.61 22.94
CA LYS A 312 4.78 -22.04 23.12
C LYS A 312 3.74 -22.74 24.01
N SER A 313 3.29 -22.11 25.10
CA SER A 313 2.27 -22.69 25.98
C SER A 313 0.90 -22.85 25.30
N LYS A 314 0.65 -22.10 24.22
CA LYS A 314 -0.54 -22.20 23.38
C LYS A 314 -0.33 -23.04 22.10
N GLY A 315 0.84 -23.65 21.92
CA GLY A 315 1.17 -24.40 20.70
C GLY A 315 1.42 -23.53 19.47
N ILE A 316 1.63 -22.22 19.65
CA ILE A 316 1.89 -21.26 18.57
C ILE A 316 3.39 -21.22 18.29
N LYS A 317 3.79 -21.35 17.03
CA LYS A 317 5.19 -21.17 16.61
C LYS A 317 5.53 -19.69 16.59
N PHE A 318 6.44 -19.28 17.45
CA PHE A 318 7.03 -17.95 17.38
C PHE A 318 8.27 -17.98 16.48
N LYS A 319 8.31 -17.08 15.49
CA LYS A 319 9.48 -16.84 14.65
C LYS A 319 9.91 -15.41 14.86
N SER A 320 11.13 -15.23 15.30
CA SER A 320 11.78 -13.93 15.27
C SER A 320 12.87 -13.98 14.21
N PHE A 321 13.08 -12.87 13.50
CA PHE A 321 14.22 -12.70 12.57
C PHE A 321 14.25 -13.66 11.35
N PRO A 322 13.22 -13.70 10.48
CA PRO A 322 13.39 -14.41 9.21
C PRO A 322 14.40 -13.66 8.32
N ASP A 323 15.24 -14.44 7.64
CA ASP A 323 16.52 -14.06 6.99
C ASP A 323 16.45 -12.96 5.90
N ASP A 324 15.28 -12.37 5.62
CA ASP A 324 15.09 -11.50 4.46
C ASP A 324 14.18 -10.28 4.70
N LEU A 325 14.27 -9.67 5.89
CA LEU A 325 13.70 -8.34 6.11
C LEU A 325 14.31 -7.33 5.11
N ASN A 326 15.57 -7.51 4.76
CA ASN A 326 16.29 -6.65 3.82
C ASN A 326 15.80 -6.78 2.37
N ALA A 327 15.39 -7.93 1.81
CA ALA A 327 14.76 -7.89 0.48
C ALA A 327 13.39 -7.21 0.50
N LYS A 328 12.58 -7.45 1.54
CA LYS A 328 11.30 -6.74 1.72
C LYS A 328 11.47 -5.24 1.93
N LEU A 329 12.57 -4.81 2.56
CA LEU A 329 12.94 -3.41 2.69
C LEU A 329 13.73 -2.89 1.48
N ARG A 330 14.37 -3.70 0.65
CA ARG A 330 15.02 -3.23 -0.60
C ARG A 330 14.01 -2.92 -1.69
N GLU A 331 12.86 -3.61 -1.70
CA GLU A 331 11.65 -3.11 -2.41
C GLU A 331 11.19 -1.72 -1.89
N TYR A 332 11.66 -1.31 -0.70
CA TYR A 332 11.30 -0.06 -0.01
C TYR A 332 12.38 1.05 -0.11
N VAL A 333 13.67 0.70 -0.19
CA VAL A 333 14.80 1.64 -0.08
C VAL A 333 15.37 2.07 -1.44
N MET A 334 15.18 1.29 -2.51
CA MET A 334 15.54 1.71 -3.88
C MET A 334 14.70 2.90 -4.41
N SER A 335 13.78 3.46 -3.61
CA SER A 335 13.11 4.73 -3.89
C SER A 335 13.62 5.91 -3.04
N TYR A 336 14.53 5.69 -2.09
CA TYR A 336 14.95 6.71 -1.13
C TYR A 336 16.47 6.96 -1.07
N GLU A 337 17.33 5.97 -1.34
CA GLU A 337 18.78 6.11 -1.12
C GLU A 337 19.59 6.67 -2.31
N ASP A 338 19.03 6.81 -3.51
CA ASP A 338 19.73 7.46 -4.64
C ASP A 338 19.77 9.00 -4.57
N ASN A 339 19.30 9.61 -3.47
CA ASN A 339 19.21 11.08 -3.34
C ASN A 339 20.23 11.72 -2.40
N HIS A 340 21.11 10.97 -1.74
CA HIS A 340 22.13 11.54 -0.83
C HIS A 340 23.52 10.88 -0.93
N GLY A 341 23.87 10.35 -2.10
CA GLY A 341 25.25 9.97 -2.45
C GLY A 341 26.01 11.09 -3.13
#